data_AF-A0A0Q8X8B2-F1
#
_entry.id   AF-A0A0Q8X8B2-F1
#
_cell.length_a   1.000
_cell.length_b   1.000
_cell.length_c   1.000
_cell.angle_alpha   90.00
_cell.angle_beta   90.00
_cell.angle_gamma   90.00
#
_symmetry.space_group_name_H-M   'P 1'
#
loop_
_entity.id
_entity.type
_entity.pdbx_description
1 polymer ?
#
loop_
_entity_poly.entity_id
_entity_poly.type
_entity_poly.pdbx_seq_one_letter_code
_entity_poly.pdbx_strand_id
1 'polypeptide(L)'
;MSHPDDDLDGLDGALGRLLGDAVADVSPNDRLGEIRRRTLQQPRRAPRRWPLVVLGAGVTTAAVVGAVALAGHLGLPGADEPPVASGPRQAAVATYFVGETAAGPRLFREFQAISPNDEEAPLALAALRLLESDAGPLDPDYTTDWSDGAFTAVTVTDSRIEVRLADRVDPLPADPAAQQAVFTVQAALGSSLPVAFRTPEGTLRVDGQESVGRDNALLAPVNVTDPVEGHTVDDLLTVRGVVSPVGPAPTTVAWELHSPGDAVVVASGSTPVVTRAWEQTTSIADVPPGTYELRVSVPMPGAAPATDTRTLTVR
;
A
#
# COMPACT_ATOMS: atom_id res chain seq x y z
N MET A 1 -0.85 -50.26 1.53
CA MET A 1 -1.47 -49.68 0.32
C MET A 1 -1.73 -48.23 0.66
N SER A 2 -0.78 -47.35 0.31
CA SER A 2 -0.91 -45.90 0.50
C SER A 2 -1.75 -45.34 -0.64
N HIS A 3 -2.72 -44.49 -0.30
CA HIS A 3 -3.66 -43.92 -1.25
C HIS A 3 -2.97 -42.81 -2.06
N PRO A 4 -3.05 -42.82 -3.39
CA PRO A 4 -2.35 -41.86 -4.25
C PRO A 4 -2.99 -40.46 -4.31
N ASP A 5 -3.97 -40.15 -3.45
CA ASP A 5 -4.70 -38.87 -3.45
C ASP A 5 -4.14 -37.81 -2.47
N ASP A 6 -3.22 -38.16 -1.57
CA ASP A 6 -2.66 -37.21 -0.57
C ASP A 6 -1.73 -36.14 -1.19
N ASP A 7 -1.17 -36.37 -2.38
CA ASP A 7 -0.21 -35.45 -3.00
C ASP A 7 -0.87 -34.26 -3.73
N LEU A 8 -2.15 -34.35 -4.08
CA LEU A 8 -2.85 -33.30 -4.83
C LEU A 8 -3.37 -32.17 -3.91
N ASP A 9 -3.82 -32.50 -2.70
CA ASP A 9 -4.30 -31.51 -1.71
C ASP A 9 -3.18 -30.57 -1.24
N GLY A 10 -1.93 -31.04 -1.20
CA GLY A 10 -0.77 -30.23 -0.83
C GLY A 10 -0.41 -29.17 -1.88
N LEU A 11 -0.57 -29.50 -3.16
CA LEU A 11 -0.28 -28.60 -4.28
C LEU A 11 -1.33 -27.50 -4.39
N ASP A 12 -2.62 -27.82 -4.23
CA ASP A 12 -3.69 -26.83 -4.27
C ASP A 12 -3.60 -25.83 -3.10
N GLY A 13 -3.21 -26.30 -1.91
CA GLY A 13 -2.94 -25.41 -0.77
C GLY A 13 -1.69 -24.54 -0.94
N ALA A 14 -0.68 -24.99 -1.70
CA ALA A 14 0.50 -24.20 -2.04
C ALA A 14 0.18 -23.16 -3.13
N LEU A 15 -0.59 -23.55 -4.15
CA LEU A 15 -1.04 -22.68 -5.23
C LEU A 15 -1.98 -21.57 -4.72
N GLY A 16 -2.91 -21.91 -3.82
CA GLY A 16 -3.80 -20.95 -3.18
C GLY A 16 -3.05 -19.94 -2.30
N ARG A 17 -1.95 -20.35 -1.66
CA ARG A 17 -1.05 -19.44 -0.93
C ARG A 17 -0.28 -18.52 -1.88
N LEU A 18 0.26 -19.04 -2.97
CA LEU A 18 0.97 -18.24 -3.98
C LEU A 18 0.07 -17.23 -4.70
N LEU A 19 -1.16 -17.63 -5.04
CA LEU A 19 -2.14 -16.75 -5.68
C LEU A 19 -2.73 -15.73 -4.68
N GLY A 20 -2.97 -16.13 -3.43
CA GLY A 20 -3.39 -15.22 -2.38
C GLY A 20 -2.34 -14.16 -2.07
N ASP A 21 -1.05 -14.53 -2.10
CA ASP A 21 0.08 -13.64 -1.84
C ASP A 21 0.31 -12.62 -2.97
N ALA A 22 0.23 -13.05 -4.23
CA ALA A 22 0.35 -12.16 -5.39
C ALA A 22 -0.80 -11.14 -5.50
N VAL A 23 -1.99 -11.46 -4.97
CA VAL A 23 -3.19 -10.62 -5.05
C VAL A 23 -3.44 -9.80 -3.77
N ALA A 24 -2.87 -10.20 -2.62
CA ALA A 24 -3.06 -9.48 -1.35
C ALA A 24 -2.61 -8.01 -1.43
N ASP A 25 -1.57 -7.72 -2.20
CA ASP A 25 -1.07 -6.35 -2.44
C ASP A 25 -1.77 -5.63 -3.61
N VAL A 26 -2.55 -6.35 -4.42
CA VAL A 26 -3.25 -5.84 -5.61
C VAL A 26 -4.77 -5.95 -5.42
N SER A 27 -5.26 -5.75 -4.20
CA SER A 27 -6.71 -5.62 -3.98
C SER A 27 -7.17 -4.21 -4.38
N PRO A 28 -8.12 -4.06 -5.32
CA PRO A 28 -8.64 -2.75 -5.73
C PRO A 28 -9.19 -1.92 -4.57
N ASN A 29 -9.66 -2.58 -3.51
CA ASN A 29 -10.23 -1.93 -2.34
C ASN A 29 -9.23 -1.02 -1.63
N ASP A 30 -7.95 -1.36 -1.67
CA ASP A 30 -6.90 -0.61 -0.98
C ASP A 30 -6.65 0.75 -1.66
N ARG A 31 -6.82 0.83 -2.99
CA ARG A 31 -6.71 2.06 -3.77
C ARG A 31 -7.96 2.97 -3.71
N LEU A 32 -9.07 2.50 -3.12
CA LEU A 32 -10.32 3.27 -3.10
C LEU A 32 -10.24 4.56 -2.26
N GLY A 33 -9.48 4.58 -1.17
CA GLY A 33 -9.29 5.78 -0.35
C GLY A 33 -8.59 6.91 -1.12
N GLU A 34 -7.64 6.59 -1.99
CA GLU A 34 -6.98 7.54 -2.89
C GLU A 34 -7.96 8.06 -3.96
N ILE A 35 -8.77 7.18 -4.56
CA ILE A 35 -9.80 7.57 -5.52
C ILE A 35 -10.85 8.49 -4.84
N ARG A 36 -11.22 8.18 -3.60
CA ARG A 36 -12.13 9.01 -2.78
C ARG A 36 -11.49 10.36 -2.47
N ARG A 37 -10.19 10.42 -2.14
CA ARG A 37 -9.39 11.65 -1.95
C ARG A 37 -9.43 12.55 -3.20
N ARG A 38 -9.25 11.96 -4.38
CA ARG A 38 -9.34 12.68 -5.67
C ARG A 38 -10.73 13.27 -5.91
N THR A 39 -11.77 12.63 -5.39
CA THR A 39 -13.16 13.07 -5.52
C THR A 39 -13.51 14.18 -4.52
N LEU A 40 -12.91 14.17 -3.33
CA LEU A 40 -13.16 15.17 -2.27
C LEU A 40 -12.41 16.49 -2.47
N GLN A 41 -11.27 16.50 -3.18
CA GLN A 41 -10.50 17.72 -3.47
C GLN A 41 -11.08 18.59 -4.59
N GLN A 42 -12.22 18.24 -5.19
CA GLN A 42 -12.93 19.19 -6.04
C GLN A 42 -13.60 20.25 -5.15
N PRO A 43 -13.22 21.55 -5.24
CA PRO A 43 -14.00 22.59 -4.61
C PRO A 43 -15.40 22.56 -5.23
N ARG A 44 -16.39 22.12 -4.44
CA ARG A 44 -17.80 22.28 -4.77
C ARG A 44 -18.06 23.77 -4.90
N ARG A 45 -17.96 24.31 -6.12
CA ARG A 45 -18.55 25.61 -6.44
C ARG A 45 -20.03 25.51 -6.10
N ALA A 46 -20.47 26.36 -5.17
CA ALA A 46 -21.82 26.37 -4.65
C ALA A 46 -22.86 26.29 -5.79
N PRO A 47 -23.80 25.34 -5.76
CA PRO A 47 -24.80 25.25 -6.80
C PRO A 47 -25.80 26.41 -6.65
N ARG A 48 -25.94 27.19 -7.73
CA ARG A 48 -27.10 28.06 -7.95
C ARG A 48 -28.36 27.18 -7.95
N ARG A 49 -29.30 27.53 -7.07
CA ARG A 49 -30.59 26.85 -6.84
C ARG A 49 -31.32 26.57 -8.15
N TRP A 50 -31.52 25.30 -8.46
CA TRP A 50 -32.55 24.81 -9.39
C TRP A 50 -33.31 23.67 -8.70
N PRO A 51 -34.66 23.67 -8.72
CA PRO A 51 -35.44 22.69 -7.98
C PRO A 51 -35.36 21.30 -8.63
N LEU A 52 -35.15 20.29 -7.78
CA LEU A 52 -35.10 18.87 -8.08
C LEU A 52 -36.48 18.32 -8.48
N VAL A 53 -36.51 17.53 -9.56
CA VAL A 53 -37.52 16.49 -9.76
C VAL A 53 -36.87 15.17 -9.30
N VAL A 54 -37.47 14.57 -8.27
CA VAL A 54 -37.11 13.25 -7.74
C VAL A 54 -37.76 12.18 -8.62
N LEU A 55 -36.97 11.23 -9.11
CA LEU A 55 -37.50 9.94 -9.51
C LEU A 55 -36.46 8.85 -9.18
N GLY A 56 -36.84 7.99 -8.24
CA GLY A 56 -36.01 6.89 -7.78
C GLY A 56 -36.02 5.71 -8.76
N ALA A 57 -34.98 4.90 -8.68
CA ALA A 57 -35.01 3.46 -8.90
C ALA A 57 -33.68 2.89 -8.42
N GLY A 58 -33.73 1.89 -7.54
CA GLY A 58 -32.56 1.11 -7.17
C GLY A 58 -32.15 0.20 -8.32
N VAL A 59 -30.84 0.09 -8.53
CA VAL A 59 -30.19 -1.04 -9.21
C VAL A 59 -28.80 -1.23 -8.60
N THR A 60 -28.57 -2.39 -8.00
CA THR A 60 -27.23 -2.89 -7.66
C THR A 60 -26.42 -3.08 -8.95
N THR A 61 -25.38 -2.26 -9.13
CA THR A 61 -24.48 -2.39 -10.29
C THR A 61 -23.05 -2.60 -9.77
N ALA A 62 -22.52 -3.80 -9.97
CA ALA A 62 -21.10 -4.06 -9.85
C ALA A 62 -20.37 -3.22 -10.92
N ALA A 63 -19.58 -2.24 -10.48
CA ALA A 63 -18.83 -1.38 -11.39
C ALA A 63 -17.46 -2.03 -11.66
N VAL A 64 -17.35 -2.70 -12.80
CA VAL A 64 -16.06 -2.83 -13.49
C VAL A 64 -15.79 -1.47 -14.13
N VAL A 65 -14.76 -0.76 -13.65
CA VAL A 65 -14.24 0.43 -14.36
C VAL A 65 -12.91 0.06 -14.97
N GLY A 66 -12.99 -0.49 -16.18
CA GLY A 66 -11.95 -0.34 -17.18
C GLY A 66 -12.18 1.00 -17.89
N ALA A 67 -11.16 1.86 -17.93
CA ALA A 67 -11.21 3.11 -18.67
C ALA A 67 -11.18 2.83 -20.18
N VAL A 68 -12.34 2.80 -20.83
CA VAL A 68 -12.46 2.85 -22.29
C VAL A 68 -12.97 4.24 -22.68
N ALA A 69 -12.11 5.00 -23.35
CA ALA A 69 -12.51 6.22 -24.04
C ALA A 69 -13.31 5.84 -25.30
N LEU A 70 -14.61 6.07 -25.29
CA LEU A 70 -15.42 6.10 -26.50
C LEU A 70 -16.48 7.20 -26.38
N ALA A 71 -16.17 8.37 -26.90
CA ALA A 71 -17.14 9.44 -27.14
C ALA A 71 -17.20 9.69 -28.64
N GLY A 72 -18.21 9.14 -29.28
CA GLY A 72 -18.56 9.41 -30.66
C GLY A 72 -20.06 9.35 -30.84
N HIS A 73 -20.65 10.50 -31.13
CA HIS A 73 -21.92 10.68 -31.84
C HIS A 73 -23.23 10.81 -31.03
N LEU A 74 -23.36 11.92 -30.29
CA LEU A 74 -24.65 12.63 -30.19
C LEU A 74 -24.39 14.11 -30.50
N GLY A 75 -24.87 14.55 -31.67
CA GLY A 75 -24.67 15.88 -32.20
C GLY A 75 -25.37 16.96 -31.39
N LEU A 76 -24.59 17.86 -30.79
CA LEU A 76 -25.01 19.18 -30.34
C LEU A 76 -23.92 20.18 -30.77
N PRO A 77 -24.23 21.20 -31.58
CA PRO A 77 -23.24 22.16 -32.05
C PRO A 77 -22.93 23.22 -30.98
N GLY A 78 -21.65 23.41 -30.64
CA GLY A 78 -21.17 24.66 -30.04
C GLY A 78 -20.55 24.60 -28.64
N ALA A 79 -19.71 23.61 -28.33
CA ALA A 79 -18.81 23.69 -27.17
C ALA A 79 -17.50 22.92 -27.43
N ASP A 80 -16.71 23.41 -28.39
CA ASP A 80 -15.31 23.01 -28.54
C ASP A 80 -14.46 23.66 -27.43
N GLU A 81 -14.53 23.09 -26.22
CA GLU A 81 -13.37 23.06 -25.30
C GLU A 81 -13.68 22.10 -24.14
N PRO A 82 -12.99 20.94 -24.05
CA PRO A 82 -13.08 20.10 -22.85
C PRO A 82 -12.45 20.84 -21.66
N PRO A 83 -13.02 20.77 -20.44
CA PRO A 83 -12.35 21.28 -19.26
C PRO A 83 -11.08 20.45 -19.02
N VAL A 84 -9.93 21.01 -19.40
CA VAL A 84 -8.62 20.48 -19.06
C VAL A 84 -8.44 20.58 -17.54
N ALA A 85 -8.58 19.45 -16.85
CA ALA A 85 -8.06 19.30 -15.50
C ALA A 85 -6.53 19.20 -15.58
N SER A 86 -5.87 20.35 -15.73
CA SER A 86 -4.40 20.47 -15.88
C SER A 86 -3.64 20.34 -14.56
N GLY A 87 -3.98 19.33 -13.75
CA GLY A 87 -3.10 18.88 -12.67
C GLY A 87 -2.20 17.77 -13.20
N PRO A 88 -0.92 17.68 -12.77
CA PRO A 88 -0.11 16.51 -13.07
C PRO A 88 -0.85 15.26 -12.57
N ARG A 89 -1.08 14.29 -13.46
CA ARG A 89 -1.62 13.00 -13.06
C ARG A 89 -0.58 12.37 -12.11
N GLN A 90 -1.04 11.80 -11.01
CA GLN A 90 -0.22 11.02 -10.08
C GLN A 90 -0.78 9.59 -10.02
N ALA A 91 0.10 8.63 -9.72
CA ALA A 91 -0.24 7.26 -9.40
C ALA A 91 0.33 6.93 -8.01
N ALA A 92 -0.44 6.25 -7.16
CA ALA A 92 0.12 5.69 -5.94
C ALA A 92 0.79 4.34 -6.20
N VAL A 93 1.97 4.16 -5.61
CA VAL A 93 2.68 2.89 -5.57
C VAL A 93 2.89 2.47 -4.12
N ALA A 94 2.79 1.17 -3.87
CA ALA A 94 3.14 0.57 -2.60
C ALA A 94 4.67 0.50 -2.46
N THR A 95 5.20 1.18 -1.46
CA THR A 95 6.61 1.22 -1.09
C THR A 95 6.77 0.59 0.29
N TYR A 96 7.84 -0.17 0.51
CA TYR A 96 8.04 -0.94 1.73
C TYR A 96 9.23 -0.42 2.52
N PHE A 97 8.98 -0.01 3.76
CA PHE A 97 9.97 0.55 4.67
C PHE A 97 10.16 -0.32 5.91
N VAL A 98 11.29 -0.17 6.56
CA VAL A 98 11.63 -0.94 7.77
C VAL A 98 11.08 -0.22 8.98
N GLY A 99 10.31 -0.92 9.82
CA GLY A 99 9.89 -0.43 11.13
C GLY A 99 10.31 -1.40 12.23
N GLU A 100 10.66 -0.85 13.40
CA GLU A 100 11.03 -1.65 14.56
C GLU A 100 9.79 -2.27 15.23
N THR A 101 9.88 -3.55 15.60
CA THR A 101 8.81 -4.24 16.32
C THR A 101 9.37 -5.07 17.47
N ALA A 102 8.50 -5.54 18.37
CA ALA A 102 8.90 -6.46 19.43
C ALA A 102 9.51 -7.78 18.91
N ALA A 103 9.25 -8.14 17.64
CA ALA A 103 9.81 -9.32 16.97
C ALA A 103 11.04 -8.99 16.09
N GLY A 104 11.59 -7.78 16.24
CA GLY A 104 12.67 -7.21 15.41
C GLY A 104 12.15 -6.43 14.19
N PRO A 105 13.06 -5.95 13.34
CA PRO A 105 12.71 -5.17 12.15
C PRO A 105 11.72 -5.90 11.23
N ARG A 106 10.69 -5.19 10.75
CA ARG A 106 9.70 -5.70 9.78
C ARG A 106 9.42 -4.68 8.70
N LEU A 107 8.92 -5.16 7.57
CA LEU A 107 8.51 -4.35 6.43
C LEU A 107 7.07 -3.88 6.60
N PHE A 108 6.89 -2.57 6.61
CA PHE A 108 5.60 -1.88 6.58
C PHE A 108 5.40 -1.27 5.20
N ARG A 109 4.15 -1.23 4.75
CA ARG A 109 3.79 -0.72 3.43
C ARG A 109 3.22 0.69 3.56
N GLU A 110 3.68 1.57 2.69
CA GLU A 110 3.13 2.90 2.48
C GLU A 110 2.70 3.07 1.03
N PHE A 111 1.67 3.90 0.79
CA PHE A 111 1.33 4.33 -0.55
C PHE A 111 1.87 5.74 -0.78
N GLN A 112 2.81 5.85 -1.70
CA GLN A 112 3.44 7.11 -2.06
C GLN A 112 3.14 7.47 -3.52
N ALA A 113 3.01 8.77 -3.78
CA ALA A 113 2.62 9.28 -5.09
C ALA A 113 3.85 9.43 -5.99
N ILE A 114 3.75 8.89 -7.20
CA ILE A 114 4.72 9.09 -8.28
C ILE A 114 4.04 9.66 -9.52
N SER A 115 4.85 10.17 -10.44
CA SER A 115 4.35 10.48 -11.78
C SER A 115 4.02 9.16 -12.50
N PRO A 116 2.82 9.04 -13.12
CA PRO A 116 2.44 7.84 -13.83
C PRO A 116 3.36 7.64 -15.03
N ASN A 117 3.64 6.37 -15.32
CA ASN A 117 4.39 5.97 -16.48
C ASN A 117 3.75 4.69 -17.05
N ASP A 118 3.55 4.66 -18.36
CA ASP A 118 2.96 3.50 -19.05
C ASP A 118 4.01 2.42 -19.35
N GLU A 119 5.31 2.74 -19.23
CA GLU A 119 6.42 1.80 -19.36
C GLU A 119 6.81 1.20 -18.00
N GLU A 120 6.92 -0.12 -17.95
CA GLU A 120 7.21 -0.89 -16.73
C GLU A 120 8.53 -0.50 -16.06
N ALA A 121 9.63 -0.43 -16.81
CA ALA A 121 10.95 -0.18 -16.24
C ALA A 121 11.10 1.23 -15.63
N PRO A 122 10.68 2.32 -16.30
CA PRO A 122 10.63 3.64 -15.67
C PRO A 122 9.69 3.73 -14.46
N LEU A 123 8.53 3.06 -14.49
CA LEU A 123 7.60 3.00 -13.35
C LEU A 123 8.26 2.33 -12.13
N ALA A 124 8.89 1.17 -12.35
CA ALA A 124 9.60 0.41 -11.33
C ALA A 124 10.79 1.19 -10.75
N LEU A 125 11.55 1.88 -11.60
CA LEU A 125 12.66 2.72 -11.16
C LEU A 125 12.17 3.91 -10.32
N ALA A 126 11.07 4.55 -10.71
CA ALA A 126 10.47 5.65 -9.94
C ALA A 126 10.01 5.17 -8.55
N ALA A 127 9.45 3.96 -8.46
CA ALA A 127 9.05 3.36 -7.19
C ALA A 127 10.27 3.06 -6.29
N LEU A 128 11.32 2.45 -6.82
CA LEU A 128 12.54 2.16 -6.07
C LEU A 128 13.22 3.43 -5.52
N ARG A 129 13.17 4.53 -6.27
CA ARG A 129 13.74 5.82 -5.80
C ARG A 129 13.03 6.42 -4.60
N LEU A 130 11.79 6.00 -4.30
CA LEU A 130 11.13 6.39 -3.05
C LEU A 130 11.80 5.80 -1.81
N LEU A 131 12.59 4.72 -1.98
CA LEU A 131 13.37 4.15 -0.88
C LEU A 131 14.62 4.97 -0.58
N GLU A 132 15.06 5.87 -1.45
CA GLU A 132 16.27 6.66 -1.22
C GLU A 132 16.05 7.68 -0.10
N SER A 133 17.11 7.97 0.68
CA SER A 133 17.03 8.75 1.93
C SER A 133 16.40 10.15 1.77
N ASP A 134 16.59 10.83 0.63
CA ASP A 134 15.97 12.13 0.32
C ASP A 134 14.44 12.05 0.12
N ALA A 135 13.94 10.90 -0.37
CA ALA A 135 12.51 10.67 -0.53
C ALA A 135 11.93 10.02 0.74
N GLY A 136 12.44 8.84 1.09
CA GLY A 136 12.22 8.16 2.36
C GLY A 136 10.77 7.78 2.70
N PRO A 137 10.57 7.18 3.89
CA PRO A 137 9.24 6.97 4.43
C PRO A 137 8.57 8.30 4.79
N LEU A 138 7.24 8.33 4.67
CA LEU A 138 6.44 9.44 5.19
C LEU A 138 6.19 9.29 6.68
N ASP A 139 6.10 8.06 7.16
CA ASP A 139 5.98 7.75 8.58
C ASP A 139 7.34 7.86 9.29
N PRO A 140 7.45 8.68 10.36
CA PRO A 140 8.70 8.86 11.09
C PRO A 140 9.16 7.61 11.87
N ASP A 141 8.28 6.63 12.09
CA ASP A 141 8.61 5.38 12.77
C ASP A 141 9.32 4.38 11.83
N TYR A 142 9.38 4.69 10.53
CA TYR A 142 10.00 3.83 9.52
C TYR A 142 11.35 4.38 9.04
N THR A 143 12.16 3.50 8.46
CA THR A 143 13.51 3.81 7.99
C THR A 143 13.81 3.17 6.63
N THR A 144 14.90 3.65 6.03
CA THR A 144 15.50 3.09 4.82
C THR A 144 17.02 3.20 4.93
N ASP A 145 17.72 2.17 4.48
CA ASP A 145 19.19 2.15 4.41
C ASP A 145 19.71 2.53 3.01
N TRP A 146 18.81 2.83 2.06
CA TRP A 146 19.20 3.16 0.69
C TRP A 146 19.61 4.63 0.58
N SER A 147 20.89 4.87 0.23
CA SER A 147 21.41 6.21 -0.02
C SER A 147 20.86 6.82 -1.30
N ASP A 148 20.88 8.16 -1.39
CA ASP A 148 20.49 8.89 -2.59
C ASP A 148 21.25 8.45 -3.84
N GLY A 149 20.51 8.22 -4.93
CA GLY A 149 21.04 7.72 -6.20
C GLY A 149 21.49 6.26 -6.17
N ALA A 150 21.05 5.47 -5.18
CA ALA A 150 21.32 4.04 -5.13
C ALA A 150 20.77 3.32 -6.36
N PHE A 151 19.61 3.72 -6.89
CA PHE A 151 18.95 3.03 -8.01
C PHE A 151 19.14 3.77 -9.34
N THR A 152 19.82 3.11 -10.28
CA THR A 152 20.19 3.72 -11.56
C THR A 152 19.35 3.24 -12.74
N ALA A 153 18.88 1.99 -12.72
CA ALA A 153 18.02 1.44 -13.77
C ALA A 153 17.26 0.19 -13.29
N VAL A 154 16.17 -0.13 -13.99
CA VAL A 154 15.47 -1.41 -13.89
C VAL A 154 15.37 -2.02 -15.29
N THR A 155 15.52 -3.34 -15.40
CA THR A 155 15.23 -4.11 -16.61
C THR A 155 14.33 -5.27 -16.23
N VAL A 156 13.20 -5.42 -16.94
CA VAL A 156 12.28 -6.54 -16.73
C VAL A 156 12.48 -7.54 -17.85
N THR A 157 12.64 -8.82 -17.51
CA THR A 157 12.69 -9.93 -18.47
C THR A 157 11.55 -10.90 -18.18
N ASP A 158 11.37 -11.91 -19.03
CA ASP A 158 10.34 -12.94 -18.81
C ASP A 158 10.55 -13.76 -17.53
N SER A 159 11.75 -13.75 -16.93
CA SER A 159 12.11 -14.62 -15.82
C SER A 159 12.59 -13.91 -14.56
N ARG A 160 12.94 -12.62 -14.62
CA ARG A 160 13.38 -11.85 -13.45
C ARG A 160 13.28 -10.35 -13.67
N ILE A 161 13.35 -9.61 -12.57
CA ILE A 161 13.56 -8.16 -12.54
C ILE A 161 15.03 -7.91 -12.21
N GLU A 162 15.74 -7.17 -13.05
CA GLU A 162 17.11 -6.75 -12.78
C GLU A 162 17.14 -5.29 -12.31
N VAL A 163 17.64 -5.06 -11.10
CA VAL A 163 17.83 -3.74 -10.50
C VAL A 163 19.30 -3.37 -10.56
N ARG A 164 19.63 -2.27 -11.26
CA ARG A 164 20.98 -1.75 -11.33
C ARG A 164 21.22 -0.72 -10.22
N LEU A 165 22.20 -1.00 -9.40
CA LEU A 165 22.66 -0.16 -8.30
C LEU A 165 23.86 0.68 -8.73
N ALA A 166 24.07 1.79 -8.01
CA ALA A 166 25.31 2.54 -8.08
C ALA A 166 26.43 1.85 -7.30
N ASP A 167 27.69 2.12 -7.68
CA ASP A 167 28.91 1.51 -7.11
C ASP A 167 29.06 1.77 -5.60
N ARG A 168 28.42 2.82 -5.10
CA ARG A 168 28.50 3.23 -3.68
C ARG A 168 27.65 2.38 -2.72
N VAL A 169 26.88 1.41 -3.24
CA VAL A 169 25.95 0.59 -2.45
C VAL A 169 26.58 -0.76 -2.04
N ASP A 170 27.87 -0.99 -2.30
CA ASP A 170 28.56 -2.25 -1.96
C ASP A 170 29.16 -2.23 -0.54
N PRO A 171 28.82 -3.19 0.36
CA PRO A 171 27.93 -4.34 0.18
C PRO A 171 26.44 -3.99 0.26
N LEU A 172 25.62 -4.76 -0.47
CA LEU A 172 24.16 -4.72 -0.37
C LEU A 172 23.73 -4.72 1.11
N PRO A 173 22.80 -3.84 1.50
CA PRO A 173 22.19 -3.91 2.81
C PRO A 173 21.63 -5.31 3.08
N ALA A 174 21.86 -5.83 4.28
CA ALA A 174 21.30 -7.11 4.71
C ALA A 174 19.77 -7.02 4.84
N ASP A 175 19.11 -8.16 5.04
CA ASP A 175 17.69 -8.15 5.38
C ASP A 175 17.43 -7.37 6.69
N PRO A 176 16.35 -6.58 6.77
CA PRO A 176 15.25 -6.46 5.79
C PRO A 176 15.45 -5.46 4.64
N ALA A 177 16.58 -4.74 4.56
CA ALA A 177 16.76 -3.64 3.62
C ALA A 177 16.83 -4.08 2.14
N ALA A 178 17.44 -5.22 1.83
CA ALA A 178 17.35 -5.81 0.49
C ALA A 178 15.90 -6.09 0.08
N GLN A 179 15.10 -6.60 1.03
CA GLN A 179 13.69 -6.93 0.80
C GLN A 179 12.81 -5.69 0.63
N GLN A 180 13.17 -4.51 1.16
CA GLN A 180 12.47 -3.25 0.79
C GLN A 180 12.40 -3.06 -0.73
N ALA A 181 13.54 -3.22 -1.41
CA ALA A 181 13.63 -3.06 -2.86
C ALA A 181 12.86 -4.18 -3.59
N VAL A 182 12.94 -5.42 -3.12
CA VAL A 182 12.21 -6.56 -3.71
C VAL A 182 10.70 -6.34 -3.64
N PHE A 183 10.16 -6.03 -2.47
CA PHE A 183 8.73 -5.82 -2.29
C PHE A 183 8.22 -4.64 -3.12
N THR A 184 8.94 -3.52 -3.09
CA THR A 184 8.59 -2.27 -3.79
C THR A 184 8.57 -2.45 -5.32
N VAL A 185 9.64 -3.02 -5.90
CA VAL A 185 9.71 -3.17 -7.37
C VAL A 185 8.65 -4.15 -7.89
N GLN A 186 8.40 -5.22 -7.15
CA GLN A 186 7.37 -6.20 -7.48
C GLN A 186 5.96 -5.61 -7.36
N ALA A 187 5.71 -4.76 -6.35
CA ALA A 187 4.43 -4.10 -6.17
C ALA A 187 4.16 -3.05 -7.27
N ALA A 188 5.19 -2.30 -7.67
CA ALA A 188 5.11 -1.35 -8.78
C ALA A 188 4.74 -2.02 -10.11
N LEU A 189 5.28 -3.22 -10.35
CA LEU A 189 5.06 -4.00 -11.57
C LEU A 189 3.83 -4.92 -11.51
N GLY A 190 3.25 -5.14 -10.32
CA GLY A 190 2.22 -6.16 -10.13
C GLY A 190 2.70 -7.57 -10.48
N SER A 191 3.96 -7.87 -10.18
CA SER A 191 4.65 -9.09 -10.61
C SER A 191 5.42 -9.71 -9.45
N SER A 192 5.48 -11.05 -9.39
CA SER A 192 6.26 -11.79 -8.39
C SER A 192 7.59 -12.34 -8.95
N LEU A 193 8.05 -11.84 -10.10
CA LEU A 193 9.32 -12.27 -10.70
C LEU A 193 10.48 -12.01 -9.72
N PRO A 194 11.43 -12.96 -9.58
CA PRO A 194 12.56 -12.80 -8.66
C PRO A 194 13.43 -11.60 -9.07
N VAL A 195 14.07 -10.96 -8.09
CA VAL A 195 14.83 -9.73 -8.26
C VAL A 195 16.32 -10.00 -8.16
N ALA A 196 17.09 -9.57 -9.15
CA ALA A 196 18.55 -9.64 -9.17
C ALA A 196 19.15 -8.24 -9.08
N PHE A 197 20.12 -8.05 -8.18
CA PHE A 197 20.83 -6.79 -8.00
C PHE A 197 22.15 -6.80 -8.75
N ARG A 198 22.47 -5.71 -9.46
CA ARG A 198 23.70 -5.57 -10.24
C ARG A 198 24.40 -4.26 -9.94
N THR A 199 25.72 -4.30 -9.80
CA THR A 199 26.60 -3.13 -9.92
C THR A 199 27.39 -3.23 -11.23
N PRO A 200 28.18 -2.22 -11.62
CA PRO A 200 29.11 -2.36 -12.74
C PRO A 200 30.13 -3.49 -12.58
N GLU A 201 30.47 -3.87 -11.35
CA GLU A 201 31.41 -4.95 -11.02
C GLU A 201 30.79 -6.35 -11.20
N GLY A 202 29.47 -6.48 -11.11
CA GLY A 202 28.79 -7.75 -11.36
C GLY A 202 27.44 -7.91 -10.69
N THR A 203 26.97 -9.16 -10.65
CA THR A 203 25.74 -9.54 -9.93
C THR A 203 26.04 -9.71 -8.45
N LEU A 204 25.31 -9.02 -7.59
CA LEU A 204 25.41 -9.18 -6.15
C LEU A 204 24.55 -10.35 -5.68
N ARG A 205 24.95 -10.98 -4.56
CA ARG A 205 24.20 -12.09 -3.96
C ARG A 205 23.56 -11.66 -2.65
N VAL A 206 22.29 -11.99 -2.48
CA VAL A 206 21.57 -11.85 -1.21
C VAL A 206 21.41 -13.25 -0.64
N ASP A 207 21.95 -13.50 0.55
CA ASP A 207 22.02 -14.83 1.18
C ASP A 207 22.54 -15.95 0.26
N GLY A 208 23.54 -15.61 -0.57
CA GLY A 208 24.16 -16.54 -1.51
C GLY A 208 23.33 -16.81 -2.78
N GLN A 209 22.20 -16.15 -2.98
CA GLN A 209 21.37 -16.26 -4.18
C GLN A 209 21.61 -15.09 -5.16
N GLU A 210 21.63 -15.35 -6.47
CA GLU A 210 21.78 -14.31 -7.51
C GLU A 210 20.50 -13.54 -7.81
N SER A 211 19.36 -14.13 -7.43
CA SER A 211 18.06 -13.49 -7.51
C SER A 211 17.22 -13.96 -6.33
N VAL A 212 16.49 -13.05 -5.72
CA VAL A 212 15.68 -13.32 -4.53
C VAL A 212 14.21 -13.00 -4.79
N GLY A 213 13.34 -13.84 -4.25
CA GLY A 213 11.90 -13.56 -4.17
C GLY A 213 11.57 -12.78 -2.90
N ARG A 214 10.29 -12.40 -2.76
CA ARG A 214 9.76 -11.85 -1.51
C ARG A 214 9.92 -12.86 -0.38
N ASP A 215 10.39 -12.38 0.76
CA ASP A 215 10.22 -13.08 2.03
C ASP A 215 9.09 -12.44 2.85
N ASN A 216 7.90 -13.03 2.75
CA ASN A 216 6.73 -12.53 3.49
C ASN A 216 6.83 -12.70 5.00
N ALA A 217 7.79 -13.48 5.52
CA ALA A 217 8.04 -13.53 6.96
C ALA A 217 8.56 -12.21 7.51
N LEU A 218 9.10 -11.34 6.64
CA LEU A 218 9.55 -10.00 7.00
C LEU A 218 8.43 -8.96 7.03
N LEU A 219 7.22 -9.25 6.53
CA LEU A 219 6.10 -8.30 6.60
C LEU A 219 5.63 -8.10 8.05
N ALA A 220 5.29 -6.86 8.37
CA ALA A 220 4.66 -6.53 9.64
C ALA A 220 3.31 -7.28 9.81
N PRO A 221 3.01 -7.85 10.98
CA PRO A 221 1.77 -8.61 11.19
C PRO A 221 0.49 -7.81 10.94
N VAL A 222 0.52 -6.50 11.16
CA VAL A 222 -0.56 -5.55 10.85
C VAL A 222 0.06 -4.29 10.26
N ASN A 223 -0.62 -3.68 9.29
CA ASN A 223 -0.19 -2.43 8.67
C ASN A 223 -1.40 -1.54 8.36
N VAL A 224 -1.29 -0.25 8.70
CA VAL A 224 -2.27 0.81 8.41
C VAL A 224 -1.99 1.37 7.03
N THR A 225 -3.03 1.40 6.20
CA THR A 225 -2.98 2.03 4.87
C THR A 225 -3.64 3.41 4.86
N ASP A 226 -4.75 3.59 5.59
CA ASP A 226 -5.37 4.90 5.78
C ASP A 226 -5.87 5.00 7.23
N PRO A 227 -5.67 6.15 7.91
CA PRO A 227 -5.00 7.36 7.43
C PRO A 227 -3.50 7.18 7.13
N VAL A 228 -2.98 8.01 6.23
CA VAL A 228 -1.53 8.19 6.05
C VAL A 228 -0.96 9.09 7.14
N GLU A 229 0.36 9.12 7.29
CA GLU A 229 0.99 9.99 8.27
C GLU A 229 0.62 11.47 8.07
N GLY A 230 0.30 12.15 9.17
CA GLY A 230 -0.12 13.55 9.20
C GLY A 230 -1.50 13.82 8.60
N HIS A 231 -2.30 12.81 8.31
CA HIS A 231 -3.61 13.01 7.69
C HIS A 231 -4.54 13.87 8.56
N THR A 232 -5.32 14.74 7.93
CA THR A 232 -6.30 15.56 8.64
C THR A 232 -7.71 15.05 8.41
N VAL A 233 -8.44 14.79 9.49
CA VAL A 233 -9.82 14.30 9.50
C VAL A 233 -10.74 15.31 10.19
N ASP A 234 -12.03 15.25 9.86
CA ASP A 234 -13.10 16.00 10.52
C ASP A 234 -13.92 15.00 11.38
N ASP A 235 -15.26 15.04 11.32
CA ASP A 235 -16.15 14.22 12.16
C ASP A 235 -16.10 12.70 11.91
N LEU A 236 -15.47 12.25 10.82
CA LEU A 236 -15.40 10.84 10.42
C LEU A 236 -13.97 10.38 10.28
N LEU A 237 -13.64 9.28 10.95
CA LEU A 237 -12.38 8.58 10.81
C LEU A 237 -12.60 7.27 10.05
N THR A 238 -11.92 7.10 8.92
CA THR A 238 -11.80 5.80 8.26
C THR A 238 -10.45 5.21 8.60
N VAL A 239 -10.45 4.02 9.19
CA VAL A 239 -9.25 3.22 9.45
C VAL A 239 -9.29 1.99 8.56
N ARG A 240 -8.21 1.71 7.86
CA ARG A 240 -8.08 0.50 7.04
C ARG A 240 -6.65 0.10 6.81
N GLY A 241 -6.46 -1.15 6.44
CA GLY A 241 -5.16 -1.68 6.08
C GLY A 241 -5.20 -3.17 5.86
N VAL A 242 -4.06 -3.81 6.09
CA VAL A 242 -3.87 -5.24 5.87
C VAL A 242 -3.23 -5.92 7.08
N VAL A 243 -3.32 -7.25 7.10
CA VAL A 243 -2.57 -8.12 8.00
C VAL A 243 -1.66 -9.03 7.19
N SER A 244 -0.49 -9.35 7.74
CA SER A 244 0.52 -10.18 7.06
C SER A 244 -0.10 -11.49 6.56
N PRO A 245 0.30 -12.01 5.37
CA PRO A 245 -0.12 -13.32 4.89
C PRO A 245 0.49 -14.48 5.70
N VAL A 246 1.52 -14.24 6.50
CA VAL A 246 2.24 -15.26 7.28
C VAL A 246 1.68 -15.37 8.70
N GLY A 247 1.54 -16.60 9.18
CA GLY A 247 1.04 -16.89 10.53
C GLY A 247 -0.50 -16.98 10.62
N PRO A 248 -1.03 -17.16 11.85
CA PRO A 248 -2.47 -17.23 12.06
C PRO A 248 -3.11 -15.89 11.69
N ALA A 249 -4.08 -15.91 10.78
CA ALA A 249 -4.83 -14.70 10.42
C ALA A 249 -5.67 -14.25 11.62
N PRO A 250 -5.47 -13.02 12.14
CA PRO A 250 -6.35 -12.50 13.17
C PRO A 250 -7.77 -12.35 12.58
N THR A 251 -8.79 -12.67 13.38
CA THR A 251 -10.18 -12.51 12.96
C THR A 251 -10.64 -11.05 13.04
N THR A 252 -9.97 -10.26 13.88
CA THR A 252 -10.26 -8.85 14.10
C THR A 252 -8.98 -8.06 14.31
N VAL A 253 -9.00 -6.79 13.88
CA VAL A 253 -7.99 -5.78 14.22
C VAL A 253 -8.60 -4.80 15.21
N ALA A 254 -7.84 -4.42 16.23
CA ALA A 254 -8.23 -3.38 17.18
C ALA A 254 -7.54 -2.06 16.82
N TRP A 255 -8.22 -0.94 17.06
CA TRP A 255 -7.64 0.38 16.92
C TRP A 255 -8.02 1.28 18.09
N GLU A 256 -7.10 2.18 18.42
CA GLU A 256 -7.24 3.16 19.49
C GLU A 256 -6.71 4.51 18.98
N LEU A 257 -7.40 5.59 19.33
CA LEU A 257 -6.95 6.95 19.11
C LEU A 257 -6.49 7.53 20.45
N HIS A 258 -5.21 7.85 20.54
CA HIS A 258 -4.54 8.33 21.75
C HIS A 258 -4.34 9.84 21.69
N SER A 259 -4.65 10.52 22.79
CA SER A 259 -4.36 11.95 22.97
C SER A 259 -2.85 12.23 22.91
N PRO A 260 -2.41 13.44 22.54
CA PRO A 260 -0.98 13.77 22.51
C PRO A 260 -0.30 13.47 23.86
N GLY A 261 0.84 12.78 23.82
CA GLY A 261 1.55 12.33 25.03
C GLY A 261 1.07 10.99 25.60
N ASP A 262 0.33 10.20 24.82
CA ASP A 262 0.05 8.76 25.02
C ASP A 262 -0.74 8.40 26.30
N ALA A 263 -1.43 9.39 26.89
CA ALA A 263 -2.00 9.24 28.23
C ALA A 263 -3.45 8.74 28.26
N VAL A 264 -4.25 8.96 27.21
CA VAL A 264 -5.69 8.68 27.21
C VAL A 264 -6.19 8.22 25.83
N VAL A 265 -6.86 7.08 25.80
CA VAL A 265 -7.66 6.62 24.63
C VAL A 265 -8.93 7.46 24.56
N VAL A 266 -9.09 8.25 23.50
CA VAL A 266 -10.26 9.14 23.28
C VAL A 266 -11.31 8.53 22.37
N ALA A 267 -10.91 7.55 21.55
CA ALA A 267 -11.80 6.74 20.72
C ALA A 267 -11.16 5.38 20.48
N SER A 268 -11.95 4.33 20.29
CA SER A 268 -11.45 3.00 19.96
C SER A 268 -12.51 2.17 19.25
N GLY A 269 -12.07 1.07 18.65
CA GLY A 269 -12.95 0.13 18.00
C GLY A 269 -12.25 -1.15 17.58
N SER A 270 -13.02 -2.02 16.94
CA SER A 270 -12.50 -3.24 16.35
C SER A 270 -13.25 -3.54 15.05
N THR A 271 -12.53 -4.09 14.08
CA THR A 271 -13.06 -4.40 12.75
C THR A 271 -12.68 -5.82 12.34
N PRO A 272 -13.60 -6.58 11.70
CA PRO A 272 -13.29 -7.90 11.19
C PRO A 272 -12.27 -7.85 10.05
N VAL A 273 -11.40 -8.85 10.00
CA VAL A 273 -10.52 -9.09 8.85
C VAL A 273 -11.27 -9.93 7.83
N VAL A 274 -11.35 -9.43 6.60
CA VAL A 274 -11.89 -10.16 5.46
C VAL A 274 -10.75 -10.44 4.50
N THR A 275 -10.51 -11.72 4.22
CA THR A 275 -9.33 -12.26 3.51
C THR A 275 -8.01 -11.89 4.19
N ARG A 276 -7.54 -10.66 4.03
CA ARG A 276 -6.39 -10.04 4.73
C ARG A 276 -6.57 -8.53 4.92
N ALA A 277 -7.67 -7.96 4.46
CA ALA A 277 -7.97 -6.54 4.57
C ALA A 277 -8.91 -6.28 5.73
N TRP A 278 -8.80 -5.10 6.31
CA TRP A 278 -9.70 -4.61 7.36
C TRP A 278 -10.03 -3.14 7.08
N GLU A 279 -11.27 -2.74 7.35
CA GLU A 279 -11.74 -1.37 7.15
C GLU A 279 -12.88 -1.07 8.11
N GLN A 280 -12.91 0.15 8.64
CA GLN A 280 -14.02 0.68 9.41
C GLN A 280 -14.08 2.19 9.27
N THR A 281 -15.28 2.75 9.09
CA THR A 281 -15.54 4.18 9.26
C THR A 281 -16.34 4.38 10.53
N THR A 282 -15.90 5.30 11.39
CA THR A 282 -16.57 5.65 12.64
C THR A 282 -16.70 7.16 12.79
N SER A 283 -17.67 7.58 13.61
CA SER A 283 -17.80 8.97 14.03
C SER A 283 -16.79 9.28 15.13
N ILE A 284 -16.10 10.41 14.98
CA ILE A 284 -15.21 11.01 15.97
C ILE A 284 -15.60 12.47 16.27
N ALA A 285 -16.85 12.86 15.98
CA ALA A 285 -17.36 14.22 16.21
C ALA A 285 -17.22 14.72 17.66
N ASP A 286 -17.14 13.81 18.64
CA ASP A 286 -16.95 14.14 20.06
C ASP A 286 -15.46 14.25 20.46
N VAL A 287 -14.52 13.95 19.54
CA VAL A 287 -13.08 14.08 19.76
C VAL A 287 -12.69 15.55 19.56
N PRO A 288 -12.10 16.22 20.56
CA PRO A 288 -11.69 17.61 20.42
C PRO A 288 -10.66 17.81 19.28
N PRO A 289 -10.60 18.99 18.65
CA PRO A 289 -9.57 19.28 17.66
C PRO A 289 -8.15 19.16 18.26
N GLY A 290 -7.21 18.59 17.52
CA GLY A 290 -5.85 18.35 17.99
C GLY A 290 -5.09 17.29 17.19
N THR A 291 -3.84 17.04 17.57
CA THR A 291 -2.99 15.98 17.02
C THR A 291 -3.13 14.72 17.86
N TYR A 292 -3.33 13.57 17.22
CA TYR A 292 -3.57 12.29 17.88
C TYR A 292 -2.72 11.19 17.24
N GLU A 293 -2.41 10.15 18.03
CA GLU A 293 -1.81 8.92 17.52
C GLU A 293 -2.90 7.88 17.34
N LEU A 294 -3.09 7.42 16.11
CA LEU A 294 -3.83 6.19 15.82
C LEU A 294 -2.88 5.01 16.07
N ARG A 295 -3.26 4.11 16.97
CA ARG A 295 -2.58 2.84 17.19
C ARG A 295 -3.46 1.70 16.75
N VAL A 296 -2.95 0.87 15.84
CA VAL A 296 -3.63 -0.34 15.37
C VAL A 296 -2.88 -1.55 15.88
N SER A 297 -3.59 -2.58 16.34
CA SER A 297 -2.96 -3.75 16.95
C SER A 297 -3.66 -5.07 16.63
N VAL A 298 -2.86 -6.14 16.58
CA VAL A 298 -3.32 -7.53 16.50
C VAL A 298 -2.64 -8.37 17.59
N PRO A 299 -3.37 -9.31 18.21
CA PRO A 299 -2.80 -10.17 19.24
C PRO A 299 -1.76 -11.13 18.65
N MET A 300 -0.64 -11.33 19.36
CA MET A 300 0.42 -12.26 18.98
C MET A 300 0.51 -13.39 20.01
N PRO A 301 0.52 -14.67 19.60
CA PRO A 301 0.67 -15.79 20.54
C PRO A 301 1.99 -15.72 21.32
N GLY A 302 1.92 -15.58 22.65
CA GLY A 302 3.09 -15.60 23.52
C GLY A 302 4.00 -14.36 23.42
N ALA A 303 3.56 -13.29 22.77
CA ALA A 303 4.30 -12.04 22.61
C ALA A 303 3.40 -10.81 22.84
N ALA A 304 4.01 -9.62 22.92
CA ALA A 304 3.26 -8.37 22.89
C ALA A 304 2.47 -8.26 21.57
N PRO A 305 1.30 -7.58 21.56
CA PRO A 305 0.56 -7.31 20.33
C PRO A 305 1.48 -6.66 19.29
N ALA A 306 1.32 -7.06 18.03
CA ALA A 306 1.97 -6.36 16.93
C ALA A 306 1.18 -5.10 16.63
N THR A 307 1.89 -4.00 16.40
CA THR A 307 1.30 -2.67 16.26
C THR A 307 1.78 -1.95 15.01
N ASP A 308 0.96 -1.03 14.53
CA ASP A 308 1.31 0.00 13.57
C ASP A 308 0.63 1.32 13.98
N THR A 309 1.33 2.44 13.80
CA THR A 309 0.97 3.77 14.34
C THR A 309 0.88 4.81 13.24
N ARG A 310 -0.02 5.79 13.38
CA ARG A 310 -0.10 6.96 12.49
C ARG A 310 -0.43 8.20 13.29
N THR A 311 0.26 9.30 13.04
CA THR A 311 -0.14 10.62 13.55
C THR A 311 -1.22 11.20 12.63
N LEU A 312 -2.29 11.71 13.22
CA LEU A 312 -3.34 12.43 12.49
C LEU A 312 -3.77 13.69 13.21
N THR A 313 -4.41 14.60 12.49
CA THR A 313 -5.00 15.83 13.06
C THR A 313 -6.51 15.80 12.92
N VAL A 314 -7.23 16.03 14.03
CA VAL A 314 -8.69 16.23 14.06
C VAL A 314 -8.96 17.74 14.05
N ARG A 315 -9.93 18.20 13.23
CA ARG A 315 -10.34 19.62 13.15
C ARG A 315 -11.64 19.93 13.87
#